data_AF-A0A1I0YAN0-F1
#
_entry.id   AF-A0A1I0YAN0-F1
#
_cell.length_a   1.000
_cell.length_b   1.000
_cell.length_c   1.000
_cell.angle_alpha   90.00
_cell.angle_beta   90.00
_cell.angle_gamma   90.00
#
_symmetry.space_group_name_H-M   'P 1'
#
loop_
_entity.id
_entity.type
_entity.pdbx_description
1 polymer ?
#
loop_
_entity_poly.entity_id
_entity_poly.type
_entity_poly.pdbx_seq_one_letter_code
_entity_poly.pdbx_strand_id
1 'polypeptide(L)'
;MMNRLLVSFLSVILGTFVVYGIMKLDSFIYSVKNPEYYDMLNNSAALAIPDLGLVLLFFIGVLPYQFIAIIPLQSLLKRVGFSILKSSFVIVGISTLIYSLGFTIIFRSPYLGVLDTIQTFGFGVFVFGVYFLINLSLQQVLLKRIPK
;
A
#
# COMPACT_ATOMS: atom_id res chain seq x y z
N MET A 1 -12.39 -5.34 22.29
CA MET A 1 -12.33 -5.90 20.91
C MET A 1 -12.59 -4.81 19.86
N MET A 2 -13.66 -4.01 20.00
CA MET A 2 -14.01 -2.89 19.12
C MET A 2 -12.86 -1.89 18.89
N ASN A 3 -12.17 -1.46 19.94
CA ASN A 3 -11.05 -0.51 19.82
C ASN A 3 -9.88 -1.04 18.97
N ARG A 4 -9.63 -2.36 18.94
CA ARG A 4 -8.56 -2.95 18.13
C ARG A 4 -8.94 -3.04 16.65
N LEU A 5 -10.22 -3.25 16.35
CA LEU A 5 -10.75 -3.23 14.98
C LEU A 5 -10.72 -1.80 14.43
N LEU A 6 -11.16 -0.81 15.21
CA LEU A 6 -11.06 0.60 14.87
C LEU A 6 -9.62 1.04 14.58
N VAL A 7 -8.66 0.62 15.41
CA VAL A 7 -7.25 0.93 15.17
C VAL A 7 -6.73 0.31 13.88
N SER A 8 -7.09 -0.94 13.60
CA SER A 8 -6.70 -1.60 12.34
C SER A 8 -7.34 -0.92 11.11
N PHE A 9 -8.56 -0.41 11.26
CA PHE A 9 -9.23 0.34 10.21
C PHE A 9 -8.56 1.70 9.96
N LEU A 10 -8.27 2.45 11.03
CA LEU A 10 -7.57 3.73 10.96
C LEU A 10 -6.14 3.58 10.41
N SER A 11 -5.42 2.51 10.76
CA SER A 11 -4.07 2.28 10.25
C SER A 11 -4.05 2.02 8.75
N VAL A 12 -5.06 1.31 8.23
CA VAL A 12 -5.25 1.13 6.78
C VAL A 12 -5.54 2.47 6.10
N ILE A 13 -6.48 3.27 6.62
CA ILE A 13 -6.80 4.60 6.09
C ILE A 13 -5.54 5.46 5.98
N LEU A 14 -4.78 5.56 7.07
CA LEU A 14 -3.57 6.39 7.11
C LEU A 14 -2.48 5.85 6.18
N GLY A 15 -2.29 4.53 6.12
CA GLY A 15 -1.36 3.91 5.17
C GLY A 15 -1.74 4.23 3.72
N THR A 16 -3.02 4.16 3.38
CA THR A 16 -3.54 4.52 2.05
C THR A 16 -3.30 6.00 1.73
N PHE A 17 -3.50 6.91 2.69
CA PHE A 17 -3.21 8.33 2.49
C PHE A 17 -1.73 8.61 2.23
N VAL A 18 -0.81 7.87 2.84
CA VAL A 18 0.62 8.06 2.56
C VAL A 18 0.98 7.60 1.14
N VAL A 19 0.44 6.47 0.69
CA VAL A 19 0.61 6.03 -0.71
C VAL A 19 0.07 7.09 -1.67
N TYR A 20 -1.11 7.65 -1.38
CA TYR A 20 -1.65 8.76 -2.16
C TYR A 20 -0.73 9.97 -2.19
N GLY A 21 -0.16 10.35 -1.04
CA GLY A 21 0.82 11.43 -0.94
C GLY A 21 2.05 11.17 -1.83
N ILE A 22 2.57 9.95 -1.85
CA ILE A 22 3.71 9.56 -2.71
C ILE A 22 3.34 9.68 -4.19
N MET A 23 2.18 9.18 -4.59
CA MET A 23 1.70 9.28 -5.98
C MET A 23 1.53 10.74 -6.41
N LYS A 24 1.02 11.59 -5.52
CA LYS A 24 0.88 13.03 -5.79
C LYS A 24 2.20 13.77 -5.86
N LEU A 25 3.16 13.40 -5.02
CA LEU A 25 4.50 13.99 -5.02
C LEU A 25 5.24 13.65 -6.32
N ASP A 26 5.11 12.41 -6.82
CA ASP A 26 5.64 12.01 -8.12
C ASP A 26 5.01 12.80 -9.27
N SER A 27 3.67 12.89 -9.29
CA SER A 27 2.93 13.70 -10.27
C SER A 27 3.34 15.19 -10.24
N PHE A 28 3.57 15.76 -9.06
CA PHE A 28 4.06 17.12 -8.90
C PHE A 28 5.50 17.32 -9.41
N ILE A 29 6.42 16.40 -9.10
CA ILE A 29 7.79 16.46 -9.61
C ILE A 29 7.78 16.40 -11.15
N TYR A 30 6.92 15.56 -11.72
CA TYR A 30 6.80 15.42 -13.16
C TYR A 30 6.23 16.67 -13.83
N SER A 31 5.23 17.30 -13.22
CA SER A 31 4.61 18.52 -13.77
C SER A 31 5.54 19.74 -13.70
N VAL A 32 6.39 19.84 -12.67
CA VAL A 32 7.42 20.89 -12.58
C VAL A 32 8.50 20.71 -13.65
N LYS A 33 8.81 19.47 -14.03
CA LYS A 33 9.82 19.17 -15.05
C LYS A 33 9.29 19.27 -16.48
N ASN A 34 7.98 19.11 -16.69
CA ASN A 34 7.34 19.11 -18.00
C ASN A 34 6.06 19.97 -17.97
N PRO A 35 6.13 21.28 -18.27
CA PRO A 35 4.97 22.17 -18.19
C PRO A 35 3.83 21.80 -19.17
N GLU A 36 4.12 21.11 -20.27
CA GLU A 36 3.12 20.60 -21.24
C GLU A 36 2.26 19.45 -20.68
N TYR A 37 2.66 18.85 -19.55
CA TYR A 37 1.98 17.71 -18.92
C TYR A 37 0.56 18.06 -18.46
N TYR A 38 0.30 19.31 -18.09
CA TYR A 38 -1.02 19.78 -17.65
C TYR A 38 -2.05 19.78 -18.79
N ASP A 39 -1.63 20.15 -20.01
CA ASP A 39 -2.51 20.18 -21.18
C ASP A 39 -2.82 18.76 -21.68
N MET A 40 -1.88 17.82 -21.56
CA MET A 40 -2.09 16.41 -21.88
C MET A 40 -3.02 15.70 -20.88
N LEU A 41 -2.93 16.03 -19.58
CA LEU A 41 -3.82 15.47 -18.55
C LEU A 41 -5.27 15.94 -18.70
N ASN A 42 -5.47 17.22 -19.00
CA ASN A 42 -6.81 17.78 -19.22
C ASN A 42 -7.50 17.19 -20.47
N ASN A 43 -6.75 16.94 -21.54
CA ASN A 43 -7.29 16.32 -22.75
C ASN A 43 -7.56 14.81 -22.59
N SER A 44 -6.87 14.14 -21.66
CA SER A 44 -7.06 12.72 -21.34
C SER A 44 -8.11 12.47 -20.24
N ALA A 45 -8.65 13.53 -19.64
CA ALA A 45 -9.53 13.49 -18.47
C ALA A 45 -10.88 12.80 -18.69
N ALA A 46 -11.28 12.53 -19.94
CA ALA A 46 -12.53 11.84 -20.26
C ALA A 46 -12.54 10.34 -19.86
N LEU A 47 -11.38 9.75 -19.58
CA LEU A 47 -11.23 8.35 -19.12
C LEU A 47 -10.50 8.20 -17.78
N ALA A 48 -10.17 9.32 -17.13
CA ALA A 48 -9.41 9.32 -15.89
C ALA A 48 -10.31 8.88 -14.73
N ILE A 49 -10.05 7.70 -14.15
CA ILE A 49 -10.53 7.41 -12.80
C ILE A 49 -10.02 8.57 -11.94
N PRO A 50 -10.90 9.36 -11.29
CA PRO A 50 -10.44 10.47 -10.47
C PRO A 50 -9.47 9.92 -9.43
N ASP A 51 -8.48 10.72 -9.01
CA ASP A 51 -7.49 10.32 -8.02
C ASP A 51 -8.11 9.63 -6.79
N LEU A 52 -9.26 10.13 -6.35
CA LEU A 52 -10.08 9.54 -5.30
C LEU A 52 -10.54 8.11 -5.60
N GLY A 53 -10.90 7.81 -6.84
CA GLY A 53 -11.24 6.48 -7.31
C GLY A 53 -10.05 5.52 -7.28
N LEU A 54 -8.84 5.95 -7.65
CA LEU A 54 -7.63 5.13 -7.54
C LEU A 54 -7.29 4.84 -6.06
N VAL A 55 -7.40 5.85 -5.20
CA VAL A 55 -7.22 5.71 -3.76
C VAL A 55 -8.25 4.75 -3.16
N LEU A 56 -9.51 4.85 -3.60
CA LEU A 56 -10.58 3.96 -3.15
C LEU A 56 -10.35 2.52 -3.61
N LEU A 57 -9.93 2.31 -4.86
CA LEU A 57 -9.60 0.97 -5.37
C LEU A 57 -8.43 0.37 -4.60
N PHE A 58 -7.38 1.15 -4.33
CA PHE A 58 -6.28 0.71 -3.49
C PHE A 58 -6.77 0.33 -2.09
N PHE A 59 -7.56 1.20 -1.45
CA PHE A 59 -8.16 0.97 -0.13
C PHE A 59 -8.97 -0.33 -0.08
N ILE A 60 -9.86 -0.54 -1.05
CA ILE A 60 -10.66 -1.77 -1.18
C ILE A 60 -9.78 -3.00 -1.38
N GLY A 61 -8.66 -2.87 -2.09
CA GLY A 61 -7.69 -3.96 -2.27
C GLY A 61 -6.94 -4.34 -0.99
N VAL A 62 -6.60 -3.38 -0.14
CA VAL A 62 -5.75 -3.61 1.05
C VAL A 62 -6.53 -3.76 2.36
N LEU A 63 -7.74 -3.20 2.47
CA LEU A 63 -8.55 -3.25 3.68
C LEU A 63 -8.96 -4.68 4.06
N PRO A 64 -9.55 -5.50 3.16
CA PRO A 64 -9.91 -6.88 3.49
C PRO A 64 -8.70 -7.69 3.92
N TYR A 65 -7.55 -7.49 3.23
CA TYR A 65 -6.29 -8.17 3.52
C TYR A 65 -5.79 -7.94 4.95
N GLN A 66 -6.01 -6.74 5.50
CA GLN A 66 -5.70 -6.45 6.92
C GLN A 66 -6.41 -7.44 7.87
N PHE A 67 -7.68 -7.74 7.60
CA PHE A 67 -8.50 -8.55 8.50
C PHE A 67 -8.36 -10.05 8.24
N ILE A 68 -8.21 -10.46 6.98
CA ILE A 68 -8.14 -11.88 6.61
C ILE A 68 -6.73 -12.47 6.69
N ALA A 69 -5.68 -11.66 6.52
CA ALA A 69 -4.31 -12.12 6.46
C ALA A 69 -3.45 -11.55 7.59
N ILE A 70 -3.37 -10.22 7.70
CA ILE A 70 -2.42 -9.57 8.62
C ILE A 70 -2.74 -9.90 10.09
N ILE A 71 -3.97 -9.65 10.55
CA ILE A 71 -4.35 -9.90 11.95
C ILE A 71 -4.20 -11.40 12.32
N PRO A 72 -4.70 -12.36 11.52
CA PRO A 72 -4.49 -13.78 11.79
C PRO A 72 -3.00 -14.16 11.82
N LEU A 73 -2.20 -13.67 10.87
CA LEU A 73 -0.78 -13.97 10.80
C LEU A 73 0.00 -13.39 11.99
N GLN A 74 -0.33 -12.16 12.44
CA GLN A 74 0.23 -11.59 13.68
C GLN A 74 -0.10 -12.47 14.90
N SER A 75 -1.33 -12.95 14.99
CA SER A 75 -1.78 -13.82 16.09
C SER A 75 -1.02 -15.14 16.09
N LEU A 76 -0.86 -15.77 14.91
CA LEU A 76 -0.09 -17.01 14.75
C LEU A 76 1.39 -16.81 15.11
N LEU A 77 2.05 -15.80 14.56
CA LEU A 77 3.46 -15.52 14.85
C LEU A 77 3.69 -15.25 16.35
N LYS A 78 2.76 -14.54 17.00
CA LYS A 78 2.82 -14.32 18.45
C LYS A 78 2.70 -15.62 19.24
N ARG A 79 1.86 -16.57 18.81
CA ARG A 79 1.73 -17.89 19.44
C ARG A 79 3.00 -18.73 19.30
N VAL A 80 3.74 -18.55 18.21
CA VAL A 80 5.04 -19.22 17.96
C VAL A 80 6.19 -18.54 18.73
N GLY A 81 5.91 -17.48 19.49
CA GLY A 81 6.91 -16.79 20.32
C GLY A 81 7.68 -15.69 19.59
N PHE A 82 7.24 -15.26 18.41
CA PHE A 82 7.85 -14.11 17.74
C PHE A 82 7.53 -12.82 18.50
N SER A 83 8.54 -11.96 18.66
CA SER A 83 8.32 -10.61 19.16
C SER A 83 7.48 -9.80 18.19
N ILE A 84 6.75 -8.79 18.70
CA ILE A 84 5.86 -7.92 17.91
C ILE A 84 6.62 -7.23 16.75
N LEU A 85 7.87 -6.84 16.98
CA LEU A 85 8.71 -6.24 15.95
C LEU A 85 9.08 -7.26 14.87
N LYS A 86 9.57 -8.45 15.26
CA LYS A 86 9.93 -9.51 14.30
C LYS A 86 8.72 -9.95 13.47
N SER A 87 7.56 -10.14 14.11
CA SER A 87 6.34 -10.51 13.39
C SER A 87 5.93 -9.44 12.38
N SER A 88 6.08 -8.17 12.72
CA SER A 88 5.74 -7.08 11.81
C SER A 88 6.67 -7.01 10.61
N PHE A 89 7.99 -7.16 10.79
CA PHE A 89 8.92 -7.21 9.66
C PHE A 89 8.65 -8.39 8.72
N VAL A 90 8.33 -9.57 9.27
CA VAL A 90 7.97 -10.74 8.47
C VAL A 90 6.70 -10.46 7.65
N ILE A 91 5.69 -9.87 8.27
CA ILE A 91 4.43 -9.53 7.59
C ILE A 91 4.67 -8.47 6.51
N VAL A 92 5.42 -7.40 6.80
CA VAL A 92 5.81 -6.42 5.77
C VAL A 92 6.45 -7.11 4.59
N GLY A 93 7.45 -7.96 4.82
CA GLY A 93 8.16 -8.65 3.74
C GLY A 93 7.24 -9.51 2.89
N ILE A 94 6.46 -10.39 3.52
CA ILE A 94 5.55 -11.30 2.82
C ILE A 94 4.47 -10.51 2.06
N SER A 95 3.80 -9.57 2.72
CA SER A 95 2.70 -8.81 2.12
C SER A 95 3.18 -7.92 0.99
N THR A 96 4.36 -7.30 1.13
CA THR A 96 4.99 -6.51 0.06
C THR A 96 5.23 -7.38 -1.17
N LEU A 97 5.84 -8.56 -1.01
CA LEU A 97 6.12 -9.45 -2.13
C LEU A 97 4.84 -9.94 -2.81
N ILE A 98 3.83 -10.36 -2.05
CA ILE A 98 2.54 -10.84 -2.59
C ILE A 98 1.87 -9.75 -3.43
N TYR A 99 1.73 -8.54 -2.88
CA TYR A 99 1.10 -7.44 -3.61
C TYR A 99 1.93 -6.98 -4.81
N SER A 100 3.25 -6.97 -4.70
CA SER A 100 4.13 -6.60 -5.82
C SER A 100 4.05 -7.60 -6.96
N LEU A 101 3.99 -8.91 -6.65
CA LEU A 101 3.77 -9.95 -7.65
C LEU A 101 2.39 -9.81 -8.29
N GLY A 102 1.33 -9.64 -7.49
CA GLY A 102 -0.03 -9.45 -8.01
C GLY A 102 -0.15 -8.21 -8.91
N PHE A 103 0.42 -7.09 -8.48
CA PHE A 103 0.51 -5.86 -9.27
C PHE A 103 1.27 -6.09 -10.57
N THR A 104 2.42 -6.77 -10.51
CA THR A 104 3.18 -7.08 -11.73
C THR A 104 2.39 -7.98 -12.67
N ILE A 105 1.64 -8.96 -12.18
CA ILE A 105 0.82 -9.84 -13.03
C ILE A 105 -0.30 -9.05 -13.73
N ILE A 106 -0.95 -8.12 -13.01
CA ILE A 106 -2.08 -7.34 -13.53
C ILE A 106 -1.62 -6.26 -14.51
N PHE A 107 -0.52 -5.58 -14.22
CA PHE A 107 -0.08 -4.39 -14.97
C PHE A 107 1.10 -4.65 -15.92
N ARG A 108 1.66 -5.87 -15.94
CA ARG A 108 2.65 -6.24 -16.95
C ARG A 108 1.98 -6.21 -18.32
N SER A 109 2.51 -5.39 -19.21
CA SER A 109 2.23 -5.54 -20.63
C SER A 109 2.98 -6.79 -21.14
N PRO A 110 2.30 -7.76 -21.76
CA PRO A 110 2.96 -8.94 -22.33
C PRO A 110 3.91 -8.60 -23.50
N TYR A 111 3.83 -7.38 -24.03
CA TYR A 111 4.65 -6.88 -25.13
C TYR A 111 5.91 -6.15 -24.68
N LEU A 112 5.98 -5.78 -23.40
CA LEU A 112 7.09 -5.08 -22.79
C LEU A 112 8.03 -6.10 -22.14
N GLY A 113 9.34 -5.91 -22.32
CA GLY A 113 10.34 -6.93 -22.06
C GLY A 113 10.52 -7.28 -20.56
N VAL A 114 11.54 -8.09 -20.28
CA VAL A 114 11.90 -8.46 -18.90
C VAL A 114 12.24 -7.21 -18.05
N LEU A 115 12.81 -6.18 -18.67
CA LEU A 115 13.21 -4.94 -18.00
C LEU A 115 12.02 -4.17 -17.41
N ASP A 116 10.94 -4.03 -18.18
CA ASP A 116 9.71 -3.37 -17.73
C ASP A 116 9.00 -4.16 -16.63
N THR A 117 9.11 -5.50 -16.69
CA THR A 117 8.59 -6.38 -15.65
C THR A 117 9.33 -6.15 -14.32
N ILE A 118 10.67 -6.03 -14.37
CA ILE A 118 11.49 -5.73 -13.19
C ILE A 118 11.16 -4.34 -12.63
N GLN A 119 10.99 -3.34 -13.49
CA GLN A 119 10.62 -1.99 -13.07
C GLN A 119 9.23 -1.93 -12.42
N THR A 120 8.24 -2.60 -13.03
CA THR A 120 6.88 -2.71 -12.48
C THR A 120 6.89 -3.40 -11.12
N PHE A 121 7.64 -4.50 -11.00
CA PHE A 121 7.80 -5.20 -9.74
C PHE A 121 8.51 -4.35 -8.69
N GLY A 122 9.61 -3.69 -9.04
CA GLY A 122 10.36 -2.80 -8.16
C GLY A 122 9.52 -1.63 -7.66
N PHE A 123 8.71 -1.04 -8.54
CA PHE A 123 7.73 -0.02 -8.16
C PHE A 123 6.68 -0.57 -7.20
N GLY A 124 6.15 -1.77 -7.46
CA GLY A 124 5.27 -2.47 -6.54
C GLY A 124 5.91 -2.65 -5.16
N VAL A 125 7.16 -3.15 -5.11
CA VAL A 125 7.90 -3.38 -3.85
C VAL A 125 8.04 -2.08 -3.06
N PHE A 126 8.35 -0.98 -3.74
CA PHE A 126 8.44 0.33 -3.11
C PHE A 126 7.09 0.79 -2.55
N VAL A 127 6.03 0.81 -3.36
CA VAL A 127 4.70 1.31 -2.95
C VAL A 127 4.11 0.46 -1.83
N PHE A 128 4.08 -0.87 -2.01
CA PHE A 128 3.50 -1.76 -1.01
C PHE A 128 4.39 -1.89 0.23
N GLY A 129 5.71 -1.81 0.08
CA GLY A 129 6.65 -1.79 1.19
C GLY A 129 6.40 -0.60 2.11
N VAL A 130 6.31 0.60 1.53
CA VAL A 130 6.00 1.82 2.29
C VAL A 130 4.61 1.72 2.93
N TYR A 131 3.61 1.25 2.20
CA TYR A 131 2.27 1.04 2.73
C TYR A 131 2.25 0.13 3.97
N PHE A 132 2.80 -1.08 3.86
CA PHE A 132 2.75 -2.06 4.96
C PHE A 132 3.61 -1.64 6.15
N LEU A 133 4.76 -0.99 5.91
CA LEU A 133 5.59 -0.43 6.98
C LEU A 133 4.81 0.61 7.78
N ILE A 134 4.16 1.55 7.11
CA ILE A 134 3.43 2.64 7.75
C ILE A 134 2.18 2.11 8.44
N ASN A 135 1.39 1.28 7.77
CA ASN A 135 0.19 0.68 8.34
C ASN A 135 0.53 -0.07 9.64
N LEU A 136 1.50 -0.99 9.62
CA LEU A 136 1.85 -1.77 10.81
C LEU A 136 2.49 -0.93 11.91
N SER A 137 3.31 0.06 11.57
CA SER A 137 3.90 0.99 12.54
C SER A 137 2.81 1.80 13.25
N LEU A 138 1.86 2.36 12.48
CA LEU A 138 0.74 3.12 13.03
C LEU A 138 -0.17 2.24 13.87
N GLN A 139 -0.47 1.02 13.40
CA GLN A 139 -1.27 0.06 14.15
C GLN A 139 -0.63 -0.21 15.53
N GLN A 140 0.69 -0.43 15.59
CA GLN A 140 1.39 -0.63 16.86
C GLN A 140 1.36 0.60 17.76
N VAL A 141 1.60 1.80 17.21
CA VAL A 141 1.59 3.06 17.97
C VAL A 141 0.20 3.32 18.55
N LEU A 142 -0.85 3.13 17.76
CA LEU A 142 -2.24 3.33 18.19
C LEU A 142 -2.67 2.27 19.21
N LEU A 143 -2.27 1.01 19.03
CA LEU A 143 -2.56 -0.06 19.99
C LEU A 143 -1.88 0.15 21.34
N LYS A 144 -0.69 0.77 21.39
CA LYS A 144 -0.02 1.13 22.65
C LYS A 144 -0.78 2.18 23.46
N ARG A 145 -1.62 3.00 22.82
CA ARG A 145 -2.39 4.08 23.47
C ARG A 145 -3.72 3.61 24.05
N ILE A 146 -4.14 2.37 23.80
CA ILE A 146 -5.39 1.82 24.33
C ILE A 146 -5.11 1.08 25.65
N PRO A 147 -5.73 1.46 26.77
CA PRO A 147 -5.62 0.70 28.03
C PRO A 147 -6.17 -0.72 27.84
N LYS A 148 -5.49 -1.70 28.45
CA LYS A 148 -5.77 -3.14 28.27
C LYS A 148 -7.11 -3.56 28.82
#